data_AF-A0A9Q0DA14-F1
#
_entry.id   AF-A0A9Q0DA14-F1
#
_cell.length_a   1.000
_cell.length_b   1.000
_cell.length_c   1.000
_cell.angle_alpha   90.00
_cell.angle_beta   90.00
_cell.angle_gamma   90.00
#
_symmetry.space_group_name_H-M   'P 1'
#
loop_
_entity.id
_entity.type
_entity.pdbx_description
1 polymer ?
#
loop_
_entity_poly.entity_id
_entity_poly.type
_entity_poly.pdbx_seq_one_letter_code
_entity_poly.pdbx_strand_id
1 'polypeptide(L)'
;MEKEFQSAPKHFWQTIQRLRRGKRGSIQAVYSKGGTLLTSTEEVIGRWIAHFEELLNPPNLSSTVEADLEDEASKHQSPWRKSLR
;
A
#
# COMPACT_ATOMS: atom_id res chain seq x y z
N MET A 1 -4.61 -23.73 28.16
CA MET A 1 -4.97 -22.71 27.14
C MET A 1 -6.33 -22.08 27.38
N GLU A 2 -7.49 -22.74 27.15
CA GLU A 2 -8.78 -22.02 27.19
C GLU A 2 -9.20 -21.52 28.60
N LYS A 3 -8.81 -22.25 29.65
CA LYS A 3 -9.06 -21.84 31.05
C LYS A 3 -8.30 -20.57 31.47
N GLU A 4 -7.15 -20.31 30.86
CA GLU A 4 -6.31 -19.13 31.18
C GLU A 4 -6.89 -17.84 30.58
N PHE A 5 -7.69 -17.95 29.51
CA PHE A 5 -8.40 -16.80 28.95
C PHE A 5 -9.53 -16.33 29.88
N GLN A 6 -10.24 -17.27 30.52
CA GLN A 6 -11.35 -16.93 31.41
C GLN A 6 -10.87 -16.32 32.73
N SER A 7 -9.68 -16.72 33.20
CA SER A 7 -9.03 -16.11 34.37
C SER A 7 -8.25 -14.85 34.04
N ALA A 8 -8.20 -14.44 32.77
CA ALA A 8 -7.42 -13.29 32.37
C ALA A 8 -7.95 -12.01 33.05
N PRO A 9 -7.06 -11.19 33.64
CA PRO A 9 -7.47 -9.98 34.34
C PRO A 9 -8.29 -9.03 33.48
N LYS A 10 -9.19 -8.27 34.09
CA LYS A 10 -10.07 -7.31 33.38
C LYS A 10 -9.31 -6.32 32.49
N HIS A 11 -8.10 -5.92 32.89
CA HIS A 11 -7.25 -5.02 32.11
C HIS A 11 -6.76 -5.66 30.80
N PHE A 12 -6.51 -6.98 30.79
CA PHE A 12 -6.13 -7.71 29.59
C PHE A 12 -7.23 -7.62 28.54
N TRP A 13 -8.48 -7.92 28.93
CA TRP A 13 -9.63 -7.83 28.04
C TRP A 13 -9.93 -6.42 27.56
N GLN A 14 -9.74 -5.41 28.40
CA GLN A 14 -9.85 -4.00 27.97
C GLN A 14 -8.82 -3.64 26.89
N THR A 15 -7.57 -4.10 27.02
CA THR A 15 -6.54 -3.90 26.01
C THR A 15 -6.88 -4.61 24.71
N ILE A 16 -7.32 -5.88 24.77
CA ILE A 16 -7.78 -6.62 23.58
C ILE A 16 -8.98 -5.94 22.92
N GLN A 17 -9.95 -5.44 23.69
CA GLN A 17 -11.08 -4.69 23.16
C GLN A 17 -10.66 -3.38 22.47
N ARG A 18 -9.69 -2.66 23.05
CA ARG A 18 -9.14 -1.43 22.44
C ARG A 18 -8.40 -1.73 21.13
N LEU A 19 -7.61 -2.81 21.11
CA LEU A 19 -6.91 -3.25 19.90
C LEU A 19 -7.90 -3.68 18.80
N ARG A 20 -8.93 -4.47 19.16
CA ARG A 20 -9.98 -4.91 18.24
C ARG A 20 -10.81 -3.78 17.66
N ARG A 21 -11.02 -2.71 18.43
CA ARG A 21 -11.72 -1.51 17.95
C ARG A 21 -10.95 -0.79 16.84
N GLY A 22 -9.63 -1.01 16.76
CA GLY A 22 -8.76 -0.43 15.75
C GLY A 22 -8.78 1.10 15.76
N LYS A 23 -7.78 1.71 15.12
CA LYS A 23 -7.99 3.06 14.61
C LYS A 23 -8.77 2.87 13.33
N ARG A 24 -9.99 3.42 13.21
CA ARG A 24 -10.63 3.57 11.90
C ARG A 24 -9.69 4.46 11.09
N GLY A 25 -8.84 3.83 10.28
CA GLY A 25 -7.97 4.57 9.37
C GLY A 25 -8.88 5.42 8.51
N SER A 26 -8.64 6.72 8.48
CA SER A 26 -9.17 7.53 7.39
C SER A 26 -8.76 6.84 6.10
N ILE A 27 -9.71 6.60 5.20
CA ILE A 27 -9.40 6.09 3.86
C ILE A 27 -8.25 6.96 3.34
N GLN A 28 -7.10 6.33 3.08
CA GLN A 28 -5.94 7.03 2.55
C GLN A 28 -6.40 7.66 1.25
N ALA A 29 -6.36 8.99 1.18
CA ALA A 29 -6.70 9.68 -0.05
C ALA A 29 -5.67 9.28 -1.11
N VAL A 30 -6.13 8.67 -2.20
CA VAL A 30 -5.27 8.15 -3.27
C VAL A 30 -5.36 9.07 -4.47
N TYR A 31 -4.26 9.33 -5.16
CA TYR A 31 -4.32 10.10 -6.40
C TYR A 31 -4.72 9.20 -7.59
N SER A 32 -5.60 9.73 -8.43
CA SER A 32 -5.90 9.16 -9.75
C SER A 32 -4.66 9.23 -10.66
N LYS A 33 -4.69 8.52 -11.79
CA LYS A 33 -3.62 8.60 -12.81
C LYS A 33 -3.47 10.02 -13.38
N GLY A 34 -4.53 10.82 -13.36
CA GLY A 34 -4.54 12.24 -13.74
C GLY A 34 -4.21 13.21 -12.59
N GLY A 35 -3.78 12.72 -11.42
CA GLY A 35 -3.39 13.56 -10.29
C GLY A 35 -4.55 14.14 -9.47
N THR A 36 -5.79 13.68 -9.68
CA THR A 36 -6.95 14.09 -8.87
C THR A 36 -6.99 13.30 -7.57
N LEU A 37 -7.26 13.95 -6.44
CA LEU A 37 -7.38 13.27 -5.16
C LEU A 37 -8.72 12.52 -5.08
N LEU A 38 -8.65 11.20 -4.87
CA LEU A 38 -9.81 10.33 -4.70
C LEU A 38 -10.12 10.19 -3.21
N THR A 39 -11.36 10.50 -2.85
CA THR A 39 -11.84 10.48 -1.46
C THR A 39 -12.99 9.50 -1.26
N SER A 40 -13.67 9.09 -2.34
CA SER A 40 -14.71 8.07 -2.27
C SER A 40 -14.08 6.67 -2.17
N THR A 41 -14.65 5.82 -1.32
CA THR A 41 -14.24 4.41 -1.18
C THR A 41 -14.27 3.67 -2.51
N GLU A 42 -15.32 3.89 -3.30
CA GLU A 42 -15.51 3.22 -4.59
C GLU A 42 -14.44 3.64 -5.61
N GLU A 43 -14.10 4.92 -5.63
CA GLU A 43 -13.05 5.46 -6.50
C GLU A 43 -11.68 4.90 -6.11
N VAL A 44 -11.39 4.81 -4.81
CA VAL A 44 -10.13 4.25 -4.30
C VAL A 44 -10.03 2.77 -4.67
N ILE A 45 -11.10 1.99 -4.49
CA ILE A 45 -11.13 0.57 -4.88
C ILE A 45 -10.93 0.43 -6.38
N GLY A 46 -11.66 1.20 -7.20
CA GLY A 46 -11.50 1.19 -8.66
C GLY A 46 -10.08 1.54 -9.11
N ARG A 47 -9.44 2.51 -8.45
CA ARG A 47 -8.05 2.90 -8.71
C ARG A 47 -7.05 1.78 -8.41
N TRP A 48 -7.27 1.02 -7.34
CA TRP A 48 -6.46 -0.16 -7.00
C TRP A 48 -6.67 -1.30 -7.99
N ILE A 49 -7.92 -1.58 -8.37
CA ILE A 49 -8.23 -2.60 -9.37
C ILE A 49 -7.50 -2.31 -10.68
N ALA A 50 -7.63 -1.08 -11.22
CA ALA A 50 -6.96 -0.70 -12.45
C ALA A 50 -5.42 -0.74 -12.34
N HIS A 51 -4.87 -0.38 -11.17
CA HIS A 51 -3.44 -0.47 -10.93
C HIS A 51 -2.93 -1.91 -11.02
N PHE A 52 -3.62 -2.84 -10.36
CA PHE A 52 -3.24 -4.24 -10.38
C PHE A 52 -3.51 -4.88 -11.73
N GLU A 53 -4.55 -4.46 -12.44
CA GLU A 53 -4.80 -4.90 -13.80
C GLU A 53 -3.66 -4.50 -14.75
N GLU A 54 -3.17 -3.26 -14.68
CA GLU A 54 -2.00 -2.79 -15.46
C GLU A 54 -0.71 -3.55 -15.09
N LEU A 55 -0.53 -3.91 -13.81
CA LEU A 55 0.64 -4.66 -13.34
C LEU A 55 0.60 -6.16 -13.70
N LEU A 56 -0.59 -6.78 -13.62
CA LEU A 56 -0.75 -8.23 -13.76
C LEU A 56 -1.11 -8.65 -15.18
N ASN A 57 -1.74 -7.77 -15.94
CA ASN A 57 -2.02 -7.93 -17.37
C ASN A 57 -1.27 -6.82 -18.12
N PRO A 58 0.07 -6.85 -18.14
CA PRO A 58 0.81 -5.91 -18.98
C PRO A 58 0.24 -6.04 -20.40
N PRO A 59 -0.23 -4.94 -21.02
CA PRO A 59 -0.70 -5.00 -22.39
C PRO A 59 0.43 -5.61 -23.19
N ASN A 60 0.17 -6.73 -23.87
CA ASN A 60 1.17 -7.41 -24.67
C ASN A 60 1.80 -6.38 -25.61
N LEU A 61 2.97 -5.85 -25.26
CA LEU A 61 3.83 -5.12 -26.16
C LEU A 61 4.49 -6.19 -27.03
N SER A 62 3.68 -6.85 -27.86
CA SER A 62 4.22 -7.56 -29.01
C SER A 62 4.76 -6.49 -29.96
N SER A 63 6.09 -6.36 -29.94
CA SER A 63 6.93 -5.56 -30.83
C SER A 63 7.24 -4.12 -30.37
N THR A 64 8.54 -3.86 -30.27
CA THR A 64 9.22 -2.55 -30.31
C THR A 64 9.27 -1.77 -28.99
N VAL A 65 10.24 -2.10 -28.13
CA VAL A 65 11.42 -1.24 -27.80
C VAL A 65 12.31 -1.93 -26.74
N GLU A 66 12.84 -3.10 -27.08
CA GLU A 66 14.04 -3.65 -26.43
C GLU A 66 15.25 -3.08 -27.19
N ALA A 67 15.66 -1.83 -26.89
CA ALA A 67 16.98 -1.25 -27.16
C ALA A 67 16.99 0.29 -27.05
N ASP A 68 16.71 0.87 -25.88
CA ASP A 68 17.31 2.17 -25.50
C ASP A 68 17.12 2.52 -24.00
N LEU A 69 17.32 1.58 -23.08
CA LEU A 69 17.34 1.88 -21.64
C LEU A 69 18.64 1.45 -20.97
N GLU A 70 19.72 1.39 -21.75
CA GLU A 70 21.06 1.06 -21.25
C GLU A 70 22.05 2.19 -21.54
N ASP A 71 21.66 3.45 -21.26
CA ASP A 71 22.66 4.52 -21.13
C ASP A 71 22.25 5.74 -20.27
N GLU A 72 21.42 5.55 -19.23
CA GLU A 72 21.26 6.58 -18.16
C GLU A 72 21.15 5.95 -16.76
N ALA A 73 21.84 4.82 -16.54
CA ALA A 73 21.99 4.21 -15.22
C ALA A 73 23.02 4.93 -14.31
N SER A 74 23.47 6.14 -14.68
CA SER A 74 24.58 6.82 -13.99
C SER A 74 24.27 8.19 -13.37
N LYS A 75 23.01 8.68 -13.37
CA LYS A 75 22.76 10.05 -12.84
C LYS A 75 21.62 10.28 -11.86
N HIS A 76 21.02 9.25 -11.29
CA HIS A 76 20.08 9.44 -10.17
C HIS A 76 20.43 8.57 -8.96
N GLN A 77 21.44 9.02 -8.24
CA GLN A 77 21.65 8.63 -6.85
C GLN A 77 20.48 9.16 -5.99
N SER A 78 19.57 8.27 -5.60
CA SER A 78 18.44 8.60 -4.72
C SER A 78 18.91 9.20 -3.38
N PRO A 79 18.29 10.29 -2.87
CA PRO A 79 18.74 11.02 -1.67
C PRO A 79 18.64 10.23 -0.35
N TRP A 80 17.95 9.10 -0.35
CA TRP A 80 17.51 8.42 0.86
C TRP A 80 18.54 7.43 1.45
N ARG A 81 19.70 7.25 0.81
CA ARG A 81 20.75 6.31 1.27
C ARG A 81 21.80 6.88 2.24
N LYS A 82 21.59 8.07 2.82
CA LYS A 82 22.56 8.71 3.73
C LYS A 82 22.16 8.77 5.21
N SER A 83 21.08 8.10 5.62
CA SER A 83 20.56 8.23 7.00
C SER A 83 20.54 6.93 7.79
N LEU A 84 21.59 6.12 7.70
CA LEU A 84 21.91 5.16 8.76
C LEU A 84 23.40 5.30 9.09
N ARG A 85 23.69 6.10 10.11
CA ARG A 85 24.91 5.99 10.91
C ARG A 85 24.47 5.69 12.34
#